data_AF-A0A2G9RFV4-F1
#
_entry.id   AF-A0A2G9RFV4-F1
#
_cell.length_a   1.000
_cell.length_b   1.000
_cell.length_c   1.000
_cell.angle_alpha   90.00
_cell.angle_beta   90.00
_cell.angle_gamma   90.00
#
_symmetry.space_group_name_H-M   'P 1'
#
loop_
_entity.id
_entity.type
_entity.pdbx_description
1 polymer ?
#
loop_
_entity_poly.entity_id
_entity_poly.type
_entity_poly.pdbx_seq_one_letter_code
_entity_poly.pdbx_strand_id
1 'polypeptide(L)'
;MGKTNKKEAVYLFYGTKDCLIQECKDLDKKVELELDGERISLPNLEGIVVLNIGYWGGGCRLWEGMGDEPYPLSRHDDGLLEVVGVYGSFHCAQIQVKLANPVRLGQAHTVRLILKNSRMPMQVDGEPWAQGPCEVTITHKTHALMLYHLGEQTDDDDDDEDPSSDSDQDIPHDVSDSDKKA
;
A
#
# COMPACT_ATOMS: atom_id res chain seq x y z
N MET A 1 -11.06 7.52 -30.75
CA MET A 1 -12.19 7.34 -29.82
C MET A 1 -11.75 6.35 -28.74
N GLY A 2 -11.10 6.84 -27.68
CA GLY A 2 -10.53 6.00 -26.62
C GLY A 2 -11.63 5.40 -25.76
N LYS A 3 -11.62 4.07 -25.58
CA LYS A 3 -12.54 3.39 -24.67
C LYS A 3 -12.10 3.74 -23.24
N THR A 4 -12.79 4.66 -22.58
CA THR A 4 -12.60 4.91 -21.15
C THR A 4 -12.99 3.64 -20.40
N ASN A 5 -12.04 3.03 -19.71
CA ASN A 5 -12.23 1.81 -18.94
C ASN A 5 -13.18 2.10 -17.77
N LYS A 6 -14.47 1.87 -18.01
CA LYS A 6 -15.55 2.07 -17.05
C LYS A 6 -15.31 1.32 -15.73
N LYS A 7 -14.51 0.25 -15.73
CA LYS A 7 -14.11 -0.53 -14.55
C LYS A 7 -13.06 0.19 -13.68
N GLU A 8 -12.01 0.73 -14.30
CA GLU A 8 -10.98 1.54 -13.61
C GLU A 8 -11.61 2.79 -13.01
N ALA A 9 -12.50 3.45 -13.76
CA ALA A 9 -13.25 4.58 -13.25
C ALA A 9 -14.15 4.16 -12.07
N VAL A 10 -14.82 3.01 -12.10
CA VAL A 10 -15.62 2.53 -10.95
C VAL A 10 -14.74 2.20 -9.75
N TYR A 11 -13.57 1.58 -9.91
CA TYR A 11 -12.61 1.35 -8.83
C TYR A 11 -12.05 2.65 -8.26
N LEU A 12 -11.67 3.59 -9.12
CA LEU A 12 -11.20 4.92 -8.71
C LEU A 12 -12.34 5.70 -8.03
N PHE A 13 -13.56 5.68 -8.57
CA PHE A 13 -14.71 6.38 -8.00
C PHE A 13 -15.28 5.72 -6.74
N TYR A 14 -15.16 4.40 -6.54
CA TYR A 14 -15.48 3.75 -5.26
C TYR A 14 -14.33 3.97 -4.25
N GLY A 15 -13.08 3.74 -4.66
CA GLY A 15 -11.90 3.99 -3.83
C GLY A 15 -11.74 5.45 -3.41
N THR A 16 -12.21 6.41 -4.21
CA THR A 16 -12.21 7.85 -3.88
C THR A 16 -13.49 8.31 -3.17
N LYS A 17 -14.62 7.59 -3.30
CA LYS A 17 -15.84 7.94 -2.53
C LYS A 17 -15.73 7.53 -1.06
N ASP A 18 -15.01 6.46 -0.75
CA ASP A 18 -14.71 6.10 0.63
C ASP A 18 -13.69 7.05 1.30
N CYS A 19 -12.97 7.88 0.55
CA CYS A 19 -12.14 8.96 1.09
C CYS A 19 -12.92 10.04 1.86
N LEU A 20 -14.27 10.03 1.82
CA LEU A 20 -15.11 11.04 2.45
C LEU A 20 -16.07 10.49 3.51
N ILE A 21 -16.05 9.19 3.81
CA ILE A 21 -16.97 8.60 4.77
C ILE A 21 -16.31 8.50 6.15
N GLN A 22 -16.62 9.48 7.02
CA GLN A 22 -16.24 9.52 8.44
C GLN A 22 -16.84 8.37 9.30
N GLU A 23 -17.41 7.32 8.71
CA GLU A 23 -18.12 6.26 9.44
C GLU A 23 -17.18 5.33 10.21
N CYS A 24 -15.87 5.39 9.99
CA CYS A 24 -14.89 4.57 10.71
C CYS A 24 -14.13 5.29 11.83
N LYS A 25 -14.46 6.53 12.17
CA LYS A 25 -13.93 7.19 13.38
C LYS A 25 -14.19 6.33 14.62
N ASP A 26 -13.23 6.34 15.56
CA ASP A 26 -13.26 5.55 16.80
C ASP A 26 -13.38 4.03 16.56
N LEU A 27 -12.54 3.48 15.68
CA LEU A 27 -12.56 2.04 15.37
C LEU A 27 -12.38 1.17 16.61
N ASP A 28 -11.60 1.63 17.60
CA ASP A 28 -11.38 1.01 18.91
C ASP A 28 -12.67 0.76 19.71
N LYS A 29 -13.71 1.56 19.47
CA LYS A 29 -15.03 1.40 20.11
C LYS A 29 -15.93 0.42 19.35
N LYS A 30 -15.65 0.19 18.07
CA LYS A 30 -16.49 -0.59 17.14
C LYS A 30 -15.99 -2.01 16.95
N VAL A 31 -14.67 -2.20 17.04
CA VAL A 31 -13.97 -3.45 16.75
C VAL A 31 -13.05 -3.83 17.91
N GLU A 32 -13.08 -5.09 18.31
CA GLU A 32 -12.01 -5.69 19.11
C GLU A 32 -11.14 -6.54 18.19
N LEU A 33 -9.82 -6.44 18.36
CA LEU A 33 -8.83 -7.23 17.63
C LEU A 33 -8.16 -8.21 18.58
N GLU A 34 -8.06 -9.47 18.16
CA GLU A 34 -7.17 -10.45 18.77
C GLU A 34 -6.23 -11.06 17.75
N LEU A 35 -4.99 -11.27 18.18
CA LEU A 35 -3.92 -11.94 17.44
C LEU A 35 -3.50 -13.17 18.24
N ASP A 36 -3.67 -14.36 17.67
CA ASP A 36 -3.38 -15.65 18.33
C ASP A 36 -4.02 -15.80 19.73
N GLY A 37 -5.21 -15.20 19.91
CA GLY A 37 -5.97 -15.22 21.16
C GLY A 37 -5.59 -14.14 22.17
N GLU A 38 -4.58 -13.31 21.87
CA GLU A 38 -4.23 -12.15 22.68
C GLU A 38 -4.92 -10.90 22.16
N ARG A 39 -5.56 -10.16 23.07
CA ARG A 39 -6.27 -8.93 22.73
C ARG A 39 -5.30 -7.78 22.47
N ILE A 40 -5.45 -7.14 21.33
CA ILE A 40 -4.64 -5.98 20.93
C ILE A 40 -5.39 -4.69 21.24
N SER A 41 -4.71 -3.76 21.93
CA SER A 41 -5.21 -2.41 22.14
C SER A 41 -5.05 -1.60 20.86
N LEU A 42 -6.16 -1.19 20.25
CA LEU A 42 -6.15 -0.38 19.04
C LEU A 42 -5.90 1.10 19.38
N PRO A 43 -4.98 1.79 18.68
CA PRO A 43 -4.94 3.25 18.70
C PRO A 43 -6.16 3.83 17.96
N ASN A 44 -6.24 5.16 17.85
CA ASN A 44 -7.35 5.84 17.16
C ASN A 44 -7.24 5.68 15.63
N LEU A 45 -7.46 4.45 15.16
CA LEU A 45 -7.43 4.04 13.78
C LEU A 45 -8.81 4.24 13.13
N GLU A 46 -8.81 4.29 11.80
CA GLU A 46 -10.02 4.27 10.99
C GLU A 46 -10.10 3.01 10.10
N GLY A 47 -9.04 2.21 10.04
CA GLY A 47 -9.05 0.93 9.33
C GLY A 47 -8.04 -0.08 9.88
N ILE A 48 -8.35 -1.37 9.67
CA ILE A 48 -7.44 -2.50 9.88
C ILE A 48 -7.29 -3.21 8.55
N VAL A 49 -6.06 -3.57 8.20
CA VAL A 49 -5.71 -4.36 7.01
C VAL A 49 -5.04 -5.64 7.48
N VAL A 50 -5.53 -6.78 6.99
CA VAL A 50 -4.95 -8.10 7.22
C VAL A 50 -4.42 -8.60 5.88
N LEU A 51 -3.13 -8.97 5.81
CA LEU A 51 -2.49 -9.43 4.59
C LEU A 51 -1.95 -10.84 4.74
N ASN A 52 -2.13 -11.63 3.68
CA ASN A 52 -1.48 -12.93 3.49
C ASN A 52 -0.19 -12.83 2.64
N ILE A 53 -0.01 -11.73 1.91
CA ILE A 53 1.17 -11.46 1.09
C ILE A 53 1.74 -10.09 1.42
N GLY A 54 3.04 -9.89 1.18
CA GLY A 54 3.75 -8.64 1.49
C GLY A 54 3.36 -7.41 0.66
N TYR A 55 2.26 -7.47 -0.08
CA TYR A 55 1.85 -6.44 -1.03
C TYR A 55 0.40 -6.03 -0.80
N TRP A 56 0.15 -4.73 -0.87
CA TRP A 56 -1.17 -4.13 -0.70
C TRP A 56 -1.42 -3.05 -1.76
N GLY A 57 -2.70 -2.87 -2.14
CA GLY A 57 -3.18 -1.67 -2.81
C GLY A 57 -2.36 -1.19 -4.02
N GLY A 58 -2.13 -2.06 -5.01
CA GLY A 58 -1.39 -1.71 -6.24
C GLY A 58 0.11 -2.03 -6.21
N GLY A 59 0.57 -2.87 -5.28
CA GLY A 59 1.97 -3.32 -5.20
C GLY A 59 2.79 -2.61 -4.12
N CYS A 60 2.16 -1.83 -3.24
CA CYS A 60 2.81 -1.21 -2.10
C CYS A 60 3.25 -2.27 -1.09
N ARG A 61 4.53 -2.29 -0.71
CA ARG A 61 5.07 -3.12 0.37
C ARG A 61 4.98 -2.35 1.68
N LEU A 62 4.05 -2.76 2.55
CA LEU A 62 3.70 -2.02 3.77
C LEU A 62 4.83 -1.92 4.80
N TRP A 63 5.80 -2.83 4.74
CA TRP A 63 6.94 -2.87 5.67
C TRP A 63 8.18 -2.14 5.16
N GLU A 64 8.23 -1.75 3.88
CA GLU A 64 9.40 -1.12 3.25
C GLU A 64 9.32 0.40 3.17
N GLY A 65 8.53 1.02 4.05
CA GLY A 65 8.34 2.48 4.07
C GLY A 65 9.55 3.23 4.64
N MET A 66 9.29 4.27 5.44
CA MET A 66 10.27 5.29 5.88
C MET A 66 11.37 4.81 6.86
N GLY A 67 11.71 3.51 6.89
CA GLY A 67 12.94 3.01 7.50
C GLY A 67 12.86 2.55 8.96
N ASP A 68 11.73 2.01 9.42
CA ASP A 68 11.62 1.45 10.77
C ASP A 68 11.84 -0.08 10.76
N GLU A 69 12.99 -0.56 11.26
CA GLU A 69 13.28 -2.00 11.40
C GLU A 69 13.64 -2.40 12.84
N PRO A 70 12.83 -3.28 13.45
CA PRO A 70 13.38 -4.53 13.97
C PRO A 70 12.53 -5.77 13.67
N TYR A 71 11.64 -5.74 12.67
CA TYR A 71 10.64 -6.79 12.44
C TYR A 71 10.95 -7.60 11.18
N PRO A 72 10.71 -8.92 11.18
CA PRO A 72 10.93 -9.73 9.99
C PRO A 72 10.12 -9.19 8.81
N LEU A 73 10.75 -9.09 7.64
CA LEU A 73 10.05 -8.82 6.39
C LEU A 73 8.84 -9.75 6.24
N SER A 74 7.74 -9.22 5.69
CA SER A 74 6.57 -10.04 5.39
C SER A 74 6.94 -11.20 4.49
N ARG A 75 6.52 -12.39 4.87
CA ARG A 75 6.63 -13.59 4.05
C ARG A 75 5.25 -14.18 3.89
N HIS A 76 5.03 -14.82 2.74
CA HIS A 76 3.75 -15.49 2.45
C HIS A 76 3.86 -17.00 2.65
N ASP A 77 5.05 -17.50 3.01
CA ASP A 77 5.40 -18.91 3.16
C ASP A 77 5.70 -19.33 4.60
N ASP A 78 5.59 -18.39 5.56
CA ASP A 78 5.84 -18.62 6.99
C ASP A 78 4.58 -18.98 7.79
N GLY A 79 3.40 -18.88 7.16
CA GLY A 79 2.11 -19.17 7.78
C GLY A 79 1.57 -18.07 8.69
N LEU A 80 2.13 -16.85 8.59
CA LEU A 80 1.70 -15.68 9.34
C LEU A 80 0.85 -14.74 8.48
N LEU A 81 -0.13 -14.10 9.12
CA LEU A 81 -0.88 -12.98 8.59
C LEU A 81 -0.31 -11.68 9.15
N GLU A 82 -0.05 -10.73 8.27
CA GLU A 82 0.35 -9.37 8.64
C GLU A 82 -0.88 -8.55 9.02
N VAL A 83 -0.82 -7.85 10.16
CA VAL A 83 -1.93 -7.00 10.62
C VAL A 83 -1.44 -5.59 10.87
N VAL A 84 -2.07 -4.63 10.18
CA VAL A 84 -1.74 -3.21 10.30
C VAL A 84 -2.98 -2.34 10.43
N GLY A 85 -2.78 -1.14 10.95
CA GLY A 85 -3.78 -0.09 11.10
C GLY A 85 -3.52 1.11 10.20
N VAL A 86 -4.57 1.79 9.79
CA VAL A 86 -4.52 3.06 9.05
C VAL A 86 -5.40 4.11 9.70
N TYR A 87 -4.96 5.38 9.65
CA TYR A 87 -5.69 6.53 10.20
C TYR A 87 -6.77 7.11 9.29
N GLY A 88 -6.97 6.53 8.09
CA GLY A 88 -7.93 7.01 7.10
C GLY A 88 -7.30 7.12 5.71
N SER A 89 -8.08 7.55 4.73
CA SER A 89 -7.68 7.49 3.32
C SER A 89 -6.50 8.39 2.94
N PHE A 90 -6.32 9.52 3.63
CA PHE A 90 -5.12 10.36 3.42
C PHE A 90 -3.84 9.64 3.86
N HIS A 91 -3.89 8.92 4.99
CA HIS A 91 -2.78 8.10 5.46
C HIS A 91 -2.48 6.97 4.47
N CYS A 92 -3.52 6.30 3.95
CA CYS A 92 -3.38 5.31 2.89
C CYS A 92 -2.67 5.86 1.64
N ALA A 93 -3.04 7.07 1.20
CA ALA A 93 -2.40 7.72 0.06
C ALA A 93 -0.91 8.01 0.33
N GLN A 94 -0.58 8.51 1.52
CA GLN A 94 0.82 8.75 1.93
C GLN A 94 1.64 7.45 1.96
N ILE A 95 1.06 6.35 2.47
CA ILE A 95 1.71 5.03 2.45
C ILE A 95 2.00 4.57 1.02
N GLN A 96 1.04 4.73 0.10
CA GLN A 96 1.22 4.34 -1.31
C GLN A 96 2.38 5.08 -2.00
N VAL A 97 2.60 6.35 -1.66
CA VAL A 97 3.72 7.17 -2.21
C VAL A 97 4.98 7.13 -1.33
N LYS A 98 5.10 6.15 -0.42
CA LYS A 98 6.24 5.95 0.49
C LYS A 98 6.54 7.16 1.40
N LEU A 99 5.53 7.98 1.73
CA LEU A 99 5.65 9.15 2.63
C LEU A 99 5.18 8.90 4.07
N ALA A 100 4.63 7.72 4.37
CA ALA A 100 4.21 7.31 5.71
C ALA A 100 4.27 5.79 5.89
N ASN A 101 4.35 5.35 7.14
CA ASN A 101 4.28 3.93 7.52
C ASN A 101 2.89 3.60 8.08
N PRO A 102 2.32 2.42 7.78
CA PRO A 102 1.12 1.97 8.47
C PRO A 102 1.42 1.71 9.96
N VAL A 103 0.37 1.69 10.78
CA VAL A 103 0.51 1.34 12.20
C VAL A 103 0.66 -0.17 12.33
N ARG A 104 1.83 -0.64 12.76
CA ARG A 104 2.06 -2.07 12.99
C ARG A 104 1.22 -2.58 14.16
N LEU A 105 0.33 -3.54 13.91
CA LEU A 105 -0.47 -4.18 14.95
C LEU A 105 0.08 -5.56 15.32
N GLY A 106 0.70 -6.27 14.37
CA GLY A 106 1.46 -7.50 14.65
C GLY A 106 1.42 -8.51 13.50
N GLN A 107 1.86 -9.72 13.80
CA GLN A 107 1.77 -10.92 12.97
C GLN A 107 1.09 -12.02 13.78
N ALA A 108 0.27 -12.85 13.14
CA ALA A 108 -0.45 -13.93 13.82
C ALA A 108 -0.81 -15.08 12.87
N HIS A 109 -1.00 -16.28 13.39
CA HIS A 109 -1.58 -17.40 12.62
C HIS A 109 -3.11 -17.28 12.53
N THR A 110 -3.72 -16.71 13.57
CA THR A 110 -5.16 -16.48 13.68
C THR A 110 -5.43 -15.03 14.04
N VAL A 111 -6.20 -14.36 13.19
CA VAL A 111 -6.70 -12.99 13.43
C VAL A 111 -8.18 -13.04 13.70
N ARG A 112 -8.63 -12.44 14.81
CA ARG A 112 -10.04 -12.37 15.17
C ARG A 112 -10.51 -10.93 15.32
N LEU A 113 -11.58 -10.59 14.61
CA LEU A 113 -12.24 -9.30 14.65
C LEU A 113 -13.64 -9.46 15.25
N ILE A 114 -13.90 -8.80 16.37
CA ILE A 114 -15.24 -8.75 16.99
C ILE A 114 -15.89 -7.40 16.65
N LEU A 115 -16.85 -7.41 15.74
CA LEU A 115 -17.59 -6.23 15.28
C LEU A 115 -18.85 -6.07 16.14
N LYS A 116 -18.97 -4.94 16.85
CA LYS A 116 -19.95 -4.81 17.94
C LYS A 116 -21.34 -4.33 17.53
N ASN A 117 -21.45 -3.08 17.07
CA ASN A 117 -22.73 -2.34 17.12
C ASN A 117 -23.12 -1.65 15.81
N SER A 118 -22.21 -1.57 14.83
CA SER A 118 -22.42 -0.89 13.56
C SER A 118 -22.18 -1.83 12.39
N ARG A 119 -22.80 -1.51 11.25
CA ARG A 119 -22.36 -2.07 9.98
C ARG A 119 -21.02 -1.44 9.61
N MET A 120 -20.04 -2.26 9.26
CA MET A 120 -18.70 -1.84 8.88
C MET A 120 -18.49 -2.09 7.38
N PRO A 121 -17.88 -1.15 6.65
CA PRO A 121 -17.40 -1.43 5.30
C PRO A 121 -16.26 -2.46 5.37
N MET A 122 -16.35 -3.49 4.54
CA MET A 122 -15.36 -4.56 4.45
C MET A 122 -15.00 -4.80 2.98
N GLN A 123 -13.78 -5.27 2.74
CA GLN A 123 -13.33 -5.69 1.42
C GLN A 123 -12.33 -6.84 1.56
N VAL A 124 -12.44 -7.84 0.69
CA VAL A 124 -11.48 -8.96 0.56
C VAL A 124 -11.19 -9.13 -0.92
N ASP A 125 -9.92 -9.07 -1.30
CA ASP A 125 -9.41 -9.28 -2.66
C ASP A 125 -10.22 -8.57 -3.79
N GLY A 126 -10.75 -7.39 -3.47
CA GLY A 126 -11.48 -6.53 -4.41
C GLY A 126 -13.00 -6.61 -4.35
N GLU A 127 -13.58 -7.50 -3.54
CA GLU A 127 -15.03 -7.64 -3.36
C GLU A 127 -15.50 -6.92 -2.07
N PRO A 128 -16.22 -5.78 -2.19
CA PRO A 128 -16.68 -5.03 -1.03
C PRO A 128 -18.04 -5.51 -0.50
N TRP A 129 -18.26 -5.39 0.81
CA TRP A 129 -19.58 -5.59 1.43
C TRP A 129 -19.75 -4.77 2.72
N ALA A 130 -20.99 -4.66 3.20
CA ALA A 130 -21.29 -4.05 4.50
C ALA A 130 -21.58 -5.16 5.54
N GLN A 131 -20.73 -5.29 6.54
CA GLN A 131 -20.80 -6.33 7.55
C GLN A 131 -21.48 -5.83 8.82
N GLY A 132 -22.59 -6.44 9.24
CA GLY A 132 -23.20 -6.17 10.54
C GLY A 132 -22.40 -6.79 11.69
N PRO A 133 -22.83 -6.58 12.95
CA PRO A 133 -22.21 -7.20 14.11
C PRO A 133 -21.97 -8.70 13.96
N CYS A 134 -20.73 -9.12 14.12
CA CYS A 134 -20.30 -10.51 14.01
C CYS A 134 -18.89 -10.70 14.55
N GLU A 135 -18.48 -11.96 14.64
CA GLU A 135 -17.10 -12.35 14.83
C GLU A 135 -16.54 -12.86 13.49
N VAL A 136 -15.42 -12.29 13.05
CA VAL A 136 -14.70 -12.71 11.85
C VAL A 136 -13.39 -13.33 12.31
N THR A 137 -13.14 -14.57 11.89
CA THR A 137 -11.88 -15.27 12.15
C THR A 137 -11.16 -15.54 10.82
N ILE A 138 -9.92 -15.10 10.71
CA ILE A 138 -9.07 -15.23 9.52
C ILE A 138 -7.91 -16.14 9.90
N THR A 139 -7.73 -17.22 9.13
CA THR A 139 -6.71 -18.25 9.35
C THR A 139 -6.24 -18.82 8.02
N HIS A 140 -5.02 -19.35 7.99
CA HIS A 140 -4.57 -20.18 6.87
C HIS A 140 -5.30 -21.52 6.88
N LYS A 141 -5.91 -21.87 5.75
CA LYS A 141 -6.58 -23.17 5.57
C LYS A 141 -5.80 -24.13 4.69
N THR A 142 -5.23 -23.61 3.61
CA THR A 142 -4.54 -24.37 2.57
C THR A 142 -3.38 -23.56 2.02
N HIS A 143 -2.41 -24.25 1.41
CA HIS A 143 -1.32 -23.64 0.68
C HIS A 143 -1.38 -24.09 -0.78
N ALA A 144 -1.00 -23.19 -1.68
CA ALA A 144 -0.84 -23.48 -3.09
C ALA A 144 0.62 -23.22 -3.48
N LEU A 145 1.18 -24.09 -4.33
CA LEU A 145 2.48 -23.84 -4.94
C LEU A 145 2.31 -22.81 -6.04
N MET A 146 2.98 -21.67 -5.88
CA MET A 146 2.97 -20.57 -6.83
C MET A 146 4.34 -20.48 -7.50
N LEU A 147 4.36 -20.18 -8.81
CA LEU A 147 5.59 -19.83 -9.48
C LEU A 147 6.04 -18.45 -8.95
N TYR A 148 7.26 -18.37 -8.43
CA TYR A 148 7.84 -17.11 -8.01
C TYR A 148 9.09 -16.80 -8.83
N HIS A 149 9.32 -15.51 -9.07
CA HIS A 149 10.56 -15.07 -9.69
C HIS A 149 11.62 -14.89 -8.61
N LEU A 150 12.79 -15.49 -8.83
CA LEU A 150 13.94 -15.44 -7.92
C LEU A 150 14.87 -14.26 -8.23
N GLY A 151 14.47 -13.36 -9.15
CA GLY A 151 15.28 -12.23 -9.57
C GLY A 151 15.77 -11.42 -8.39
N GLU A 152 17.05 -11.06 -8.43
CA GLU A 152 17.65 -10.11 -7.48
C GLU A 152 16.76 -8.86 -7.46
N GLN A 153 16.42 -8.41 -6.25
CA GLN A 153 15.66 -7.19 -6.02
C GLN A 153 16.58 -6.04 -6.44
N THR A 154 16.56 -5.67 -7.72
CA THR A 154 17.22 -4.45 -8.20
C THR A 154 16.28 -3.30 -7.91
N ASP A 155 16.80 -2.29 -7.21
CA ASP A 155 16.13 -1.03 -6.89
C ASP A 155 15.98 -0.14 -8.14
N ASP A 156 15.49 -0.71 -9.25
CA ASP A 156 15.30 0.03 -10.50
C ASP A 156 13.87 0.58 -10.56
N ASP A 157 13.59 1.59 -9.71
CA ASP A 157 12.53 2.59 -9.91
C ASP A 157 13.16 3.89 -10.48
N ASP A 158 14.19 3.79 -11.33
CA ASP A 158 14.72 4.90 -12.13
C ASP A 158 14.32 4.72 -13.60
N ASP A 159 13.06 5.01 -13.92
CA ASP A 159 12.61 5.20 -15.31
C ASP A 159 11.73 6.45 -15.38
N ASP A 160 12.37 7.62 -15.50
CA ASP A 160 11.86 8.81 -16.20
C ASP A 160 12.99 9.84 -16.41
N GLU A 161 14.12 9.44 -17.01
CA GLU A 161 14.98 10.38 -17.76
C GLU A 161 15.26 9.82 -19.15
N ASP A 162 14.59 10.40 -20.14
CA ASP A 162 14.75 10.14 -21.57
C ASP A 162 15.95 10.95 -22.11
N PRO A 163 17.09 10.33 -22.51
CA PRO A 163 18.20 11.07 -23.08
C PRO A 163 18.20 10.86 -24.59
N SER A 164 17.29 11.52 -25.31
CA SER A 164 17.35 11.50 -26.78
C SER A 164 16.77 12.74 -27.47
N SER A 165 17.56 13.80 -27.57
CA SER A 165 17.73 14.53 -28.84
C SER A 165 18.82 15.60 -28.71
N ASP A 166 20.02 15.28 -29.18
CA ASP A 166 21.04 16.27 -29.49
C ASP A 166 21.26 16.24 -31.01
N SER A 167 20.82 17.30 -31.69
CA SER A 167 21.51 17.93 -32.82
C SER A 167 20.54 18.86 -33.57
N ASP A 168 20.76 20.16 -33.49
CA ASP A 168 20.86 20.95 -34.72
C ASP A 168 21.73 22.19 -34.50
N GLN A 169 22.55 22.41 -35.52
CA GLN A 169 23.71 23.28 -35.62
C GLN A 169 23.29 24.75 -35.84
N ASP A 170 24.06 25.70 -35.32
CA ASP A 170 24.22 27.02 -35.96
C ASP A 170 25.60 27.66 -35.66
N ILE A 171 26.52 27.44 -36.62
CA ILE A 171 27.45 28.34 -37.33
C ILE A 171 28.30 29.39 -36.54
N PRO A 172 29.60 29.57 -36.88
CA PRO A 172 30.60 30.22 -36.03
C PRO A 172 30.90 31.69 -36.39
N HIS A 173 31.26 32.49 -35.38
CA HIS A 173 32.02 33.74 -35.53
C HIS A 173 32.79 34.02 -34.23
N ASP A 174 34.11 33.90 -34.21
CA ASP A 174 34.96 35.09 -34.29
C ASP A 174 36.44 34.75 -34.48
N VAL A 175 37.10 35.58 -35.28
CA VAL A 175 38.48 35.42 -35.74
C VAL A 175 39.42 36.01 -34.69
N SER A 176 40.40 35.23 -34.26
CA SER A 176 41.57 35.74 -33.55
C SER A 176 42.43 36.57 -34.50
N ASP A 177 42.70 37.83 -34.17
CA ASP A 177 43.85 38.53 -34.74
C ASP A 177 44.87 38.82 -33.64
N SER A 178 46.10 38.43 -33.94
CA SER A 178 47.25 38.49 -33.03
C SER A 178 48.11 39.67 -33.43
N ASP A 179 48.58 40.42 -32.45
CA ASP A 179 49.61 41.45 -32.62
C ASP A 179 50.83 40.94 -33.42
N LYS A 180 51.22 41.72 -34.45
CA LYS A 180 52.61 42.12 -34.76
C LYS A 180 52.66 42.99 -36.04
N LYS A 181 53.09 44.26 -35.91
CA LYS A 181 54.49 44.69 -36.15
C LYS A 181 54.57 46.21 -36.45
N ALA A 182 55.60 46.81 -35.84
CA ALA A 182 56.21 48.13 -36.06
C ALA A 182 55.61 49.33 -35.29
#